data_AF-A0A356TW77-F1
#
_entry.id   AF-A0A356TW77-F1
#
_cell.length_a   1.000
_cell.length_b   1.000
_cell.length_c   1.000
_cell.angle_alpha   90.00
_cell.angle_beta   90.00
_cell.angle_gamma   90.00
#
_symmetry.space_group_name_H-M   'P 1'
#
loop_
_entity.id
_entity.type
_entity.pdbx_description
1 polymer ?
#
loop_
_entity_poly.entity_id
_entity_poly.type
_entity_poly.pdbx_seq_one_letter_code
_entity_poly.pdbx_strand_id
1 'polypeptide(L)'
;MRSLIWILALSATACGEDELPATPETETAPAAPLEEEPAEEQEAPPLSDQTEEERERDGLAPRWEAGDDVQVALAATPDVLILNDRPHFRLRLTITNRSGAEMDELPLSEQILVNGRRDPETVALFTTGPRGGEWREVAPGDSGTLIREIGEALFPRPGAYVIAYEHGSARAETRVIVTENAPDARGVSWWLEATEPRPTMGERGETLLRLSVRNDGAEPVEPGLEAGTWTVNGQPAPALDLTFGNGLRDNSWSRLMPGETASMQRSIESVLAAPGVYEVRYTREDGTDAGVRLTVRPG
;
A
#
# COMPACT_ATOMS: atom_id res chain seq x y z
N MET A 1 14.62 32.74 -50.88
CA MET A 1 15.67 31.84 -51.42
C MET A 1 15.59 30.58 -50.56
N ARG A 2 15.27 29.37 -51.06
CA ARG A 2 16.09 28.45 -51.89
C ARG A 2 17.48 28.25 -51.26
N SER A 3 17.99 27.06 -50.89
CA SER A 3 17.53 25.64 -50.90
C SER A 3 18.14 24.91 -49.67
N LEU A 4 17.84 23.68 -49.20
CA LEU A 4 17.32 22.40 -49.73
C LEU A 4 18.37 21.53 -50.48
N ILE A 5 18.39 20.21 -50.19
CA ILE A 5 19.25 19.07 -50.65
C ILE A 5 20.39 18.71 -49.65
N TRP A 6 20.77 17.47 -49.29
CA TRP A 6 20.31 16.04 -49.30
C TRP A 6 21.53 15.11 -49.57
N ILE A 7 21.56 13.93 -48.91
CA ILE A 7 22.15 12.63 -49.36
C ILE A 7 23.68 12.37 -49.28
N LEU A 8 24.05 11.38 -48.43
CA LEU A 8 24.94 10.19 -48.58
C LEU A 8 26.17 10.26 -49.54
N ALA A 9 27.32 9.59 -49.31
CA ALA A 9 27.46 8.13 -49.23
C ALA A 9 28.95 7.67 -49.13
N LEU A 10 29.21 6.50 -48.47
CA LEU A 10 30.33 5.53 -48.66
C LEU A 10 31.82 6.01 -48.63
N SER A 11 32.86 5.19 -48.49
CA SER A 11 33.15 3.90 -47.79
C SER A 11 34.64 3.58 -47.99
N ALA A 12 35.32 2.92 -47.04
CA ALA A 12 36.57 2.18 -47.32
C ALA A 12 36.85 1.10 -46.25
N THR A 13 37.27 -0.08 -46.70
CA THR A 13 37.43 -1.33 -45.94
C THR A 13 38.90 -1.76 -45.89
N ALA A 14 39.34 -2.39 -44.80
CA ALA A 14 40.42 -3.40 -44.75
C ALA A 14 40.30 -4.14 -43.40
N CYS A 15 39.83 -5.39 -43.38
CA CYS A 15 40.56 -6.65 -43.64
C CYS A 15 41.32 -7.19 -42.41
N GLY A 16 41.05 -8.45 -42.09
CA GLY A 16 41.46 -9.15 -40.87
C GLY A 16 40.57 -10.37 -40.68
N GLU A 17 40.76 -11.37 -41.53
CA GLU A 17 40.00 -12.62 -41.59
C GLU A 17 40.45 -13.66 -40.53
N ASP A 18 39.74 -14.79 -40.52
CA ASP A 18 40.05 -16.07 -39.86
C ASP A 18 39.95 -16.12 -38.30
N GLU A 19 39.41 -17.18 -37.69
CA GLU A 19 38.85 -18.44 -38.22
C GLU A 19 37.81 -19.00 -37.23
N LEU A 20 36.71 -19.59 -37.72
CA LEU A 20 35.92 -20.56 -36.96
C LEU A 20 36.25 -21.96 -37.50
N PRO A 21 36.38 -22.96 -36.63
CA PRO A 21 35.67 -24.19 -36.95
C PRO A 21 34.98 -24.90 -35.77
N ALA A 22 33.79 -25.43 -36.11
CA ALA A 22 33.25 -26.72 -35.70
C ALA A 22 33.04 -27.04 -34.21
N THR A 23 31.76 -27.07 -33.83
CA THR A 23 31.20 -28.10 -32.94
C THR A 23 31.53 -29.52 -33.43
N PRO A 24 31.89 -30.46 -32.54
CA PRO A 24 31.59 -31.87 -32.74
C PRO A 24 30.21 -32.20 -32.15
N GLU A 25 29.36 -32.81 -32.96
CA GLU A 25 28.16 -33.50 -32.48
C GLU A 25 28.56 -34.72 -31.65
N THR A 26 27.71 -35.17 -30.73
CA THR A 26 27.78 -36.55 -30.23
C THR A 26 26.37 -37.12 -30.19
N GLU A 27 26.05 -37.77 -31.31
CA GLU A 27 24.91 -38.63 -31.50
C GLU A 27 24.96 -39.80 -30.50
N THR A 28 23.89 -40.02 -29.73
CA THR A 28 23.49 -41.36 -29.30
C THR A 28 21.98 -41.40 -29.07
N ALA A 29 21.29 -42.13 -29.93
CA ALA A 29 19.93 -42.62 -29.76
C ALA A 29 19.91 -44.09 -30.22
N PRO A 30 18.82 -44.85 -30.01
CA PRO A 30 17.82 -44.78 -28.95
C PRO A 30 17.89 -46.04 -28.05
N ALA A 31 17.04 -46.13 -27.02
CA ALA A 31 16.79 -47.38 -26.31
C ALA A 31 15.29 -47.64 -26.18
N ALA A 32 14.80 -48.63 -26.92
CA ALA A 32 13.49 -49.26 -26.81
C ALA A 32 13.55 -50.65 -27.48
N PRO A 33 12.63 -51.59 -27.18
CA PRO A 33 11.76 -51.71 -26.01
C PRO A 33 12.17 -52.91 -25.12
N LEU A 34 11.52 -53.07 -23.97
CA LEU A 34 11.39 -54.39 -23.33
C LEU A 34 9.92 -54.80 -23.36
N GLU A 35 9.62 -55.78 -24.21
CA GLU A 35 8.36 -56.51 -24.21
C GLU A 35 8.50 -57.71 -23.26
N GLU A 36 7.73 -57.75 -22.16
CA GLU A 36 7.35 -59.00 -21.49
C GLU A 36 5.90 -58.91 -20.99
N GLU A 37 5.01 -59.42 -21.83
CA GLU A 37 3.75 -60.14 -21.57
C GLU A 37 2.60 -59.53 -20.72
N PRO A 38 1.33 -59.86 -21.05
CA PRO A 38 0.16 -59.17 -20.50
C PRO A 38 -0.27 -59.72 -19.13
N ALA A 39 -0.54 -58.82 -18.18
CA ALA A 39 -1.31 -59.14 -16.99
C ALA A 39 -2.81 -59.25 -17.35
N GLU A 40 -3.48 -60.26 -16.80
CA GLU A 40 -4.84 -60.65 -17.17
C GLU A 40 -5.88 -59.53 -16.94
N GLU A 41 -6.75 -59.38 -17.94
CA GLU A 41 -7.90 -58.48 -17.94
C GLU A 41 -8.96 -58.96 -16.93
N GLN A 42 -8.86 -58.48 -15.69
CA GLN A 42 -9.92 -58.68 -14.70
C GLN A 42 -11.07 -57.73 -15.00
N GLU A 43 -12.15 -58.26 -15.56
CA GLU A 43 -13.43 -57.57 -15.69
C GLU A 43 -13.88 -57.03 -14.33
N ALA A 44 -13.86 -55.70 -14.18
CA ALA A 44 -14.50 -55.04 -13.06
C ALA A 44 -16.02 -55.24 -13.18
N PRO A 45 -16.73 -55.63 -12.09
CA PRO A 45 -18.17 -55.78 -12.14
C PRO A 45 -18.84 -54.43 -12.45
N PRO A 46 -19.99 -54.41 -13.16
CA PRO A 46 -20.67 -53.17 -13.48
C PRO A 46 -21.17 -52.51 -12.20
N LEU A 47 -20.55 -51.39 -11.82
CA LEU A 47 -21.08 -50.48 -10.81
C LEU A 47 -22.33 -49.82 -11.39
N SER A 48 -23.47 -50.23 -10.85
CA SER A 48 -24.81 -49.84 -11.29
C SER A 48 -25.06 -48.34 -11.18
N ASP A 49 -26.08 -47.90 -11.90
CA ASP A 49 -26.60 -46.53 -11.96
C ASP A 49 -26.55 -45.77 -10.63
N GLN A 50 -26.17 -44.50 -10.76
CA GLN A 50 -26.23 -43.50 -9.71
C GLN A 50 -27.68 -43.35 -9.22
N THR A 51 -27.93 -43.53 -7.92
CA THR A 51 -29.11 -42.92 -7.29
C THR A 51 -28.74 -41.49 -6.92
N GLU A 52 -29.31 -40.53 -7.65
CA GLU A 52 -29.05 -39.10 -7.53
C GLU A 52 -29.62 -38.47 -6.22
N GLU A 53 -29.94 -39.29 -5.21
CA GLU A 53 -30.71 -38.94 -4.00
C GLU A 53 -29.89 -38.86 -2.69
N GLU A 54 -28.58 -39.15 -2.69
CA GLU A 54 -27.71 -38.99 -1.50
C GLU A 54 -26.84 -37.71 -1.51
N ARG A 55 -27.07 -36.77 -2.43
CA ARG A 55 -26.29 -35.51 -2.54
C ARG A 55 -27.00 -34.24 -2.05
N GLU A 56 -28.27 -34.30 -1.65
CA GLU A 56 -29.04 -33.12 -1.19
C GLU A 56 -29.80 -33.37 0.12
N ARG A 57 -29.07 -33.35 1.26
CA ARG A 57 -29.51 -33.06 2.65
C ARG A 57 -28.37 -33.47 3.60
N ASP A 58 -27.80 -32.62 4.45
CA ASP A 58 -28.32 -31.37 5.02
C ASP A 58 -27.46 -30.13 4.65
N GLY A 59 -28.09 -29.16 4.00
CA GLY A 59 -27.49 -27.89 3.62
C GLY A 59 -27.38 -26.87 4.76
N LEU A 60 -26.60 -27.18 5.80
CA LEU A 60 -26.02 -26.15 6.67
C LEU A 60 -24.50 -26.16 6.49
N ALA A 61 -24.00 -25.26 5.63
CA ALA A 61 -22.61 -24.86 5.69
C ALA A 61 -22.30 -24.37 7.14
N PRO A 62 -21.14 -24.72 7.73
CA PRO A 62 -20.80 -24.31 9.08
C PRO A 62 -20.86 -22.79 9.18
N ARG A 63 -21.72 -22.30 10.09
CA ARG A 63 -21.95 -20.87 10.28
C ARG A 63 -20.88 -20.34 11.24
N TRP A 64 -19.75 -19.94 10.68
CA TRP A 64 -18.57 -19.46 11.41
C TRP A 64 -18.91 -18.40 12.46
N GLU A 65 -18.72 -18.71 13.74
CA GLU A 65 -18.61 -17.69 14.79
C GLU A 65 -17.17 -17.20 14.78
N ALA A 66 -16.93 -16.09 14.10
CA ALA A 66 -15.58 -15.57 13.90
C ALA A 66 -15.01 -14.99 15.20
N GLY A 67 -14.27 -15.82 15.94
CA GLY A 67 -13.39 -15.40 17.01
C GLY A 67 -12.35 -16.47 17.34
N ASP A 68 -11.08 -16.07 17.44
CA ASP A 68 -9.89 -16.89 17.72
C ASP A 68 -9.44 -17.88 16.60
N ASP A 69 -10.36 -18.33 15.73
CA ASP A 69 -10.09 -19.29 14.64
C ASP A 69 -9.35 -18.73 13.41
N VAL A 70 -9.17 -17.40 13.31
CA VAL A 70 -8.53 -16.75 12.14
C VAL A 70 -7.56 -15.67 12.59
N GLN A 71 -6.36 -15.66 11.99
CA GLN A 71 -5.40 -14.56 12.15
C GLN A 71 -5.32 -13.73 10.86
N VAL A 72 -5.34 -12.40 10.99
CA VAL A 72 -5.27 -11.46 9.87
C VAL A 72 -4.04 -10.56 9.99
N ALA A 73 -3.44 -10.20 8.85
CA ALA A 73 -2.33 -9.25 8.78
C ALA A 73 -2.49 -8.34 7.56
N LEU A 74 -2.32 -7.04 7.74
CA LEU A 74 -2.50 -6.03 6.70
C LEU A 74 -1.21 -5.20 6.55
N ALA A 75 -0.73 -5.03 5.32
CA ALA A 75 0.48 -4.27 5.02
C ALA A 75 0.28 -3.36 3.80
N ALA A 76 0.67 -2.10 3.93
CA ALA A 76 0.71 -1.12 2.86
C ALA A 76 2.10 -1.06 2.20
N THR A 77 2.17 -0.81 0.90
CA THR A 77 3.43 -0.58 0.20
C THR A 77 3.24 0.39 -0.98
N PRO A 78 3.84 1.60 -0.96
CA PRO A 78 4.50 2.21 0.19
C PRO A 78 3.48 2.66 1.27
N ASP A 79 3.97 2.94 2.47
CA ASP A 79 3.21 3.45 3.61
C ASP A 79 3.31 4.99 3.77
N VAL A 80 4.30 5.63 3.13
CA VAL A 80 4.28 7.05 2.76
C VAL A 80 4.31 7.14 1.23
N LEU A 81 3.34 7.84 0.66
CA LEU A 81 2.97 7.77 -0.75
C LEU A 81 2.73 9.18 -1.31
N ILE A 82 3.31 9.49 -2.47
CA ILE A 82 2.93 10.70 -3.21
C ILE A 82 1.54 10.48 -3.83
N LEU A 83 0.62 11.45 -3.70
CA LEU A 83 -0.75 11.34 -4.22
C LEU A 83 -0.81 10.93 -5.69
N ASN A 84 0.15 11.36 -6.53
CA ASN A 84 0.21 11.02 -7.94
C ASN A 84 0.69 9.57 -8.20
N ASP A 85 1.45 8.99 -7.28
CA ASP A 85 1.96 7.62 -7.36
C ASP A 85 0.97 6.58 -6.81
N ARG A 86 -0.24 7.01 -6.41
CA ARG A 86 -1.30 6.13 -5.90
C ARG A 86 -1.71 4.97 -6.84
N PRO A 87 -1.50 4.96 -8.17
CA PRO A 87 -1.66 3.75 -8.98
C PRO A 87 -0.67 2.62 -8.62
N HIS A 88 0.50 2.95 -8.05
CA HIS A 88 1.52 1.98 -7.64
C HIS A 88 1.37 1.49 -6.18
N PHE A 89 0.40 2.05 -5.44
CA PHE A 89 0.12 1.62 -4.08
C PHE A 89 -0.47 0.20 -4.05
N ARG A 90 0.13 -0.65 -3.22
CA ARG A 90 -0.31 -2.03 -2.97
C ARG A 90 -0.74 -2.20 -1.53
N LEU A 91 -1.96 -2.71 -1.36
CA LEU A 91 -2.45 -3.23 -0.09
C LEU A 91 -2.33 -4.76 -0.11
N ARG A 92 -1.58 -5.33 0.84
CA ARG A 92 -1.47 -6.77 1.04
C ARG A 92 -2.26 -7.17 2.30
N LEU A 93 -3.22 -8.07 2.12
CA LEU A 93 -3.91 -8.77 3.22
C LEU A 93 -3.47 -10.22 3.21
N THR A 94 -3.00 -10.72 4.33
CA THR A 94 -2.75 -12.15 4.57
C THR A 94 -3.72 -12.62 5.63
N ILE A 95 -4.38 -13.76 5.37
CA ILE A 95 -5.28 -14.41 6.33
C ILE A 95 -4.79 -15.84 6.54
N THR A 96 -4.56 -16.20 7.80
CA THR A 96 -4.10 -17.51 8.24
C THR A 96 -5.23 -18.24 8.95
N ASN A 97 -5.54 -19.46 8.51
CA ASN A 97 -6.48 -20.33 9.23
C ASN A 97 -5.82 -20.82 10.53
N ARG A 98 -6.45 -20.57 11.68
CA ARG A 98 -6.02 -21.06 13.00
C ARG A 98 -6.98 -22.08 13.59
N SER A 99 -8.12 -22.32 12.95
CA SER A 99 -9.08 -23.35 13.32
C SER A 99 -8.54 -24.76 13.10
N GLY A 100 -9.24 -25.76 13.65
CA GLY A 100 -8.97 -27.17 13.40
C GLY A 100 -9.63 -27.75 12.13
N ALA A 101 -10.26 -26.92 11.28
CA ALA A 101 -11.00 -27.34 10.09
C ALA A 101 -10.53 -26.61 8.82
N GLU A 102 -10.80 -27.17 7.64
CA GLU A 102 -10.62 -26.48 6.36
C GLU A 102 -11.64 -25.33 6.21
N MET A 103 -11.25 -24.30 5.45
CA MET A 103 -12.04 -23.09 5.24
C MET A 103 -12.23 -22.83 3.74
N ASP A 104 -13.47 -23.02 3.27
CA ASP A 104 -13.84 -22.98 1.83
C ASP A 104 -13.73 -21.59 1.20
N GLU A 105 -14.21 -20.53 1.88
CA GLU A 105 -14.07 -19.15 1.39
C GLU A 105 -13.88 -18.15 2.53
N LEU A 106 -12.97 -17.20 2.30
CA LEU A 106 -12.74 -16.06 3.18
C LEU A 106 -13.80 -14.96 2.95
N PRO A 107 -14.51 -14.49 4.00
CA PRO A 107 -15.62 -13.53 3.86
C PRO A 107 -15.15 -12.08 3.68
N LEU A 108 -14.60 -11.78 2.50
CA LEU A 108 -13.97 -10.49 2.19
C LEU A 108 -14.94 -9.29 2.10
N SER A 109 -16.25 -9.52 1.90
CA SER A 109 -17.23 -8.51 1.44
C SER A 109 -17.74 -7.53 2.50
N GLU A 110 -17.35 -7.71 3.77
CA GLU A 110 -17.95 -6.97 4.89
C GLU A 110 -16.96 -6.08 5.67
N GLN A 111 -15.67 -6.18 5.37
CA GLN A 111 -14.66 -6.13 6.44
C GLN A 111 -13.58 -5.04 6.31
N ILE A 112 -13.52 -4.31 5.19
CA ILE A 112 -12.58 -3.18 5.01
C ILE A 112 -13.19 -1.86 5.51
N LEU A 113 -12.45 -1.14 6.34
CA LEU A 113 -12.76 0.22 6.79
C LEU A 113 -11.61 1.17 6.43
N VAL A 114 -11.95 2.36 5.93
CA VAL A 114 -11.01 3.46 5.67
C VAL A 114 -11.37 4.62 6.60
N ASN A 115 -10.45 5.02 7.46
CA ASN A 115 -10.67 6.02 8.51
C ASN A 115 -11.91 5.72 9.37
N GLY A 116 -12.07 4.44 9.73
CA GLY A 116 -13.21 3.93 10.52
C GLY A 116 -14.55 3.90 9.76
N ARG A 117 -14.56 4.08 8.44
CA ARG A 117 -15.77 4.07 7.61
C ARG A 117 -15.71 2.96 6.58
N ARG A 118 -16.78 2.18 6.47
CA ARG A 118 -17.00 1.24 5.36
C ARG A 118 -17.47 2.03 4.15
N ASP A 119 -16.78 1.87 3.03
CA ASP A 119 -17.17 2.42 1.73
C ASP A 119 -17.46 1.26 0.75
N PRO A 120 -18.70 1.12 0.23
CA PRO A 120 -19.05 -0.02 -0.62
C PRO A 120 -18.23 -0.13 -1.91
N GLU A 121 -17.80 0.98 -2.52
CA GLU A 121 -17.01 0.96 -3.75
C GLU A 121 -15.59 0.46 -3.47
N THR A 122 -14.94 0.97 -2.42
CA THR A 122 -13.66 0.46 -1.91
C THR A 122 -13.72 -1.02 -1.57
N VAL A 123 -14.78 -1.47 -0.89
CA VAL A 123 -14.99 -2.89 -0.54
C VAL A 123 -15.17 -3.75 -1.79
N ALA A 124 -15.90 -3.25 -2.80
CA ALA A 124 -16.07 -3.94 -4.08
C ALA A 124 -14.73 -4.08 -4.82
N LEU A 125 -13.90 -3.04 -4.87
CA LEU A 125 -12.57 -3.09 -5.48
C LEU A 125 -11.61 -4.04 -4.76
N PHE A 126 -11.77 -4.23 -3.47
CA PHE A 126 -11.00 -5.20 -2.70
C PHE A 126 -11.45 -6.65 -2.96
N THR A 127 -12.76 -6.88 -3.03
CA THR A 127 -13.38 -8.21 -3.13
C THR A 127 -13.50 -8.76 -4.55
N THR A 128 -13.55 -7.90 -5.55
CA THR A 128 -13.56 -8.27 -6.97
C THR A 128 -12.13 -8.43 -7.51
N GLY A 129 -11.99 -9.15 -8.62
CA GLY A 129 -10.70 -9.49 -9.23
C GLY A 129 -10.24 -10.94 -8.94
N PRO A 130 -9.25 -11.44 -9.69
CA PRO A 130 -8.77 -12.82 -9.55
C PRO A 130 -8.25 -13.08 -8.12
N ARG A 131 -8.62 -14.25 -7.60
CA ARG A 131 -8.07 -14.83 -6.37
C ARG A 131 -6.99 -15.86 -6.76
N GLY A 132 -5.98 -16.05 -5.92
CA GLY A 132 -5.03 -17.16 -6.09
C GLY A 132 -5.72 -18.52 -5.91
N GLY A 133 -5.09 -19.61 -6.33
CA GLY A 133 -5.65 -20.97 -6.08
C GLY A 133 -5.81 -21.27 -4.59
N GLU A 134 -4.88 -20.75 -3.78
CA GLU A 134 -4.78 -20.80 -2.31
C GLU A 134 -5.95 -20.14 -1.53
N TRP A 135 -7.04 -19.77 -2.22
CA TRP A 135 -8.16 -19.00 -1.67
C TRP A 135 -9.51 -19.73 -1.66
N ARG A 136 -9.55 -21.00 -2.11
CA ARG A 136 -10.78 -21.83 -2.16
C ARG A 136 -10.84 -22.96 -1.13
N GLU A 137 -9.72 -23.22 -0.48
CA GLU A 137 -9.55 -24.22 0.59
C GLU A 137 -8.28 -23.78 1.31
N VAL A 138 -8.41 -23.28 2.54
CA VAL A 138 -7.26 -22.94 3.39
C VAL A 138 -7.24 -23.95 4.53
N ALA A 139 -6.28 -24.87 4.51
CA ALA A 139 -6.14 -25.89 5.55
C ALA A 139 -5.72 -25.27 6.91
N PRO A 140 -5.97 -25.97 8.03
CA PRO A 140 -5.46 -25.58 9.35
C PRO A 140 -3.96 -25.23 9.36
N GLY A 141 -3.65 -23.97 9.66
CA GLY A 141 -2.28 -23.44 9.70
C GLY A 141 -1.82 -22.73 8.41
N ASP A 142 -2.48 -22.97 7.27
CA ASP A 142 -2.14 -22.35 5.99
C ASP A 142 -2.63 -20.89 5.89
N SER A 143 -2.12 -20.16 4.89
CA SER A 143 -2.38 -18.72 4.73
C SER A 143 -2.62 -18.32 3.28
N GLY A 144 -3.76 -17.67 3.02
CA GLY A 144 -4.02 -16.99 1.74
C GLY A 144 -3.50 -15.55 1.76
N THR A 145 -2.85 -15.11 0.68
CA THR A 145 -2.42 -13.70 0.52
C THR A 145 -3.07 -13.02 -0.68
N LEU A 146 -3.62 -11.83 -0.45
CA LEU A 146 -4.30 -10.97 -1.41
C LEU A 146 -3.47 -9.70 -1.59
N ILE A 147 -3.21 -9.31 -2.83
CA ILE A 147 -2.60 -8.02 -3.16
C ILE A 147 -3.59 -7.25 -4.04
N ARG A 148 -3.74 -5.94 -3.76
CA ARG A 148 -4.66 -5.04 -4.45
C ARG A 148 -4.00 -3.70 -4.74
N GLU A 149 -4.05 -3.28 -6.01
CA GLU A 149 -3.60 -1.98 -6.49
C GLU A 149 -4.80 -1.02 -6.53
N ILE A 150 -5.16 -0.47 -5.37
CA ILE A 150 -6.42 0.28 -5.14
C ILE A 150 -6.20 1.72 -4.63
N GLY A 151 -4.97 2.24 -4.69
CA GLY A 151 -4.64 3.57 -4.17
C GLY A 151 -5.41 4.71 -4.85
N GLU A 152 -5.78 4.57 -6.13
CA GLU A 152 -6.61 5.56 -6.82
C GLU A 152 -7.97 5.79 -6.18
N ALA A 153 -8.61 4.71 -5.69
CA ALA A 153 -9.91 4.79 -5.02
C ALA A 153 -9.78 5.18 -3.55
N LEU A 154 -8.77 4.63 -2.85
CA LEU A 154 -8.55 4.89 -1.42
C LEU A 154 -8.14 6.33 -1.11
N PHE A 155 -7.36 6.96 -2.00
CA PHE A 155 -6.66 8.21 -1.72
C PHE A 155 -7.10 9.33 -2.68
N PRO A 156 -8.31 9.89 -2.51
CA PRO A 156 -8.80 10.99 -3.34
C PRO A 156 -8.10 12.32 -3.07
N ARG A 157 -7.30 12.42 -2.00
CA ARG A 157 -6.58 13.63 -1.57
C ARG A 157 -5.45 13.28 -0.59
N PRO A 158 -4.54 14.22 -0.29
CA PRO A 158 -3.50 14.03 0.70
C PRO A 158 -4.06 13.94 2.13
N GLY A 159 -3.26 13.38 3.03
CA GLY A 159 -3.56 13.18 4.44
C GLY A 159 -3.19 11.78 4.92
N ALA A 160 -3.44 11.51 6.20
CA ALA A 160 -3.29 10.17 6.75
C ALA A 160 -4.57 9.35 6.60
N TYR A 161 -4.37 8.07 6.30
CA TYR A 161 -5.40 7.07 6.10
C TYR A 161 -5.11 5.86 6.99
N VAL A 162 -6.05 5.48 7.84
CA VAL A 162 -6.04 4.18 8.53
C VAL A 162 -6.92 3.23 7.73
N ILE A 163 -6.33 2.14 7.24
CA ILE A 163 -7.04 1.06 6.57
C ILE A 163 -7.10 -0.09 7.56
N ALA A 164 -8.29 -0.59 7.87
CA ALA A 164 -8.51 -1.73 8.75
C ALA A 164 -9.26 -2.85 8.04
N TYR A 165 -8.98 -4.08 8.45
CA TYR A 165 -9.70 -5.29 8.08
C TYR A 165 -10.23 -5.97 9.37
N GLU A 166 -11.52 -6.31 9.41
CA GLU A 166 -12.21 -6.89 10.58
C GLU A 166 -12.99 -8.16 10.23
N HIS A 167 -12.48 -9.33 10.63
CA HIS A 167 -13.21 -10.60 10.56
C HIS A 167 -13.61 -11.10 11.94
N GLY A 168 -14.81 -10.75 12.40
CA GLY A 168 -15.28 -11.14 13.74
C GLY A 168 -14.41 -10.51 14.82
N SER A 169 -13.74 -11.31 15.66
CA SER A 169 -12.74 -10.80 16.62
C SER A 169 -11.38 -10.47 15.99
N ALA A 170 -11.07 -11.00 14.79
CA ALA A 170 -9.79 -10.82 14.15
C ALA A 170 -9.70 -9.46 13.45
N ARG A 171 -8.81 -8.57 13.91
CA ARG A 171 -8.61 -7.23 13.32
C ARG A 171 -7.13 -7.01 12.96
N ALA A 172 -6.89 -6.46 11.78
CA ALA A 172 -5.61 -5.90 11.38
C ALA A 172 -5.80 -4.47 10.85
N GLU A 173 -4.81 -3.61 11.07
CA GLU A 173 -4.81 -2.25 10.53
C GLU A 173 -3.43 -1.84 10.02
N THR A 174 -3.41 -0.97 9.03
CA THR A 174 -2.22 -0.33 8.49
C THR A 174 -2.50 1.15 8.27
N ARG A 175 -1.46 1.98 8.35
CA ARG A 175 -1.55 3.42 8.18
C ARG A 175 -0.78 3.82 6.93
N VAL A 176 -1.39 4.66 6.12
CA VAL A 176 -0.81 5.22 4.89
C VAL A 176 -0.84 6.73 4.99
N ILE A 177 0.30 7.37 4.80
CA ILE A 177 0.42 8.82 4.68
C ILE A 177 0.47 9.15 3.19
N VAL A 178 -0.43 10.03 2.74
CA VAL A 178 -0.46 10.50 1.35
C VAL A 178 -0.04 11.96 1.31
N THR A 179 1.07 12.26 0.63
CA THR A 179 1.63 13.60 0.48
C THR A 179 1.25 14.22 -0.87
N GLU A 180 1.31 15.55 -1.00
CA GLU A 180 1.19 16.20 -2.32
C GLU A 180 2.49 16.06 -3.13
N ASN A 181 3.63 16.02 -2.44
CA ASN A 181 4.94 16.20 -3.02
C ASN A 181 5.88 15.03 -2.75
N ALA A 182 6.89 14.93 -3.61
CA ALA A 182 7.94 13.93 -3.53
C ALA A 182 8.84 14.13 -2.30
N PRO A 183 9.56 13.07 -1.86
CA PRO A 183 10.72 13.25 -1.00
C PRO A 183 11.70 14.24 -1.61
N ASP A 184 12.44 14.95 -0.77
CA ASP A 184 13.51 15.84 -1.23
C ASP A 184 14.67 15.05 -1.90
N ALA A 185 15.68 15.75 -2.41
CA ALA A 185 16.83 15.14 -3.08
C ALA A 185 17.70 14.22 -2.17
N ARG A 186 17.43 14.18 -0.85
CA ARG A 186 18.07 13.27 0.13
C ARG A 186 17.20 12.04 0.43
N GLY A 187 15.99 11.97 -0.11
CA GLY A 187 14.99 10.94 0.20
C GLY A 187 14.15 11.26 1.44
N VAL A 188 13.94 12.54 1.77
CA VAL A 188 13.23 12.93 2.99
C VAL A 188 11.80 13.39 2.71
N SER A 189 10.83 12.67 3.27
CA SER A 189 9.39 12.95 3.13
C SER A 189 8.86 13.76 4.31
N TRP A 190 8.09 14.82 4.04
CA TRP A 190 7.47 15.67 5.07
C TRP A 190 5.94 15.63 4.98
N TRP A 191 5.23 15.63 6.11
CA TRP A 191 3.77 15.70 6.13
C TRP A 191 3.20 16.41 7.37
N LEU A 192 1.98 16.92 7.23
CA LEU A 192 1.20 17.56 8.28
C LEU A 192 -0.06 16.77 8.60
N GLU A 193 -0.43 16.72 9.88
CA GLU A 193 -1.64 16.07 10.36
C GLU A 193 -2.32 16.91 11.45
N ALA A 194 -3.64 17.08 11.38
CA ALA A 194 -4.41 17.65 12.49
C ALA A 194 -5.04 16.52 13.31
N THR A 195 -5.00 16.60 14.65
CA THR A 195 -5.62 15.58 15.53
C THR A 195 -7.12 15.45 15.32
N GLU A 196 -7.78 16.58 15.08
CA GLU A 196 -9.17 16.64 14.64
C GLU A 196 -9.22 17.50 13.37
N PRO A 197 -9.55 16.93 12.19
CA PRO A 197 -9.61 17.67 10.92
C PRO A 197 -10.92 18.48 10.74
N ARG A 198 -11.92 18.33 11.61
CA ARG A 198 -13.22 19.00 11.57
C ARG A 198 -13.68 19.52 12.95
N PRO A 199 -12.84 20.26 13.70
CA PRO A 199 -13.19 20.70 15.05
C PRO A 199 -14.31 21.74 15.01
N THR A 200 -15.11 21.85 16.06
CA THR A 200 -15.94 23.02 16.31
C THR A 200 -15.09 24.19 16.83
N MET A 201 -15.66 25.40 16.85
CA MET A 201 -15.03 26.56 17.49
C MET A 201 -14.76 26.38 18.98
N GLY A 202 -15.42 25.42 19.66
CA GLY A 202 -15.12 25.05 21.05
C GLY A 202 -13.91 24.12 21.16
N GLU A 203 -13.79 23.15 20.23
CA GLU A 203 -12.72 22.14 20.21
C GLU A 203 -11.39 22.65 19.61
N ARG A 204 -11.36 23.87 19.05
CA ARG A 204 -10.16 24.42 18.38
C ARG A 204 -8.91 24.51 19.28
N GLY A 205 -9.08 24.66 20.60
CA GLY A 205 -7.98 24.69 21.58
C GLY A 205 -7.30 23.33 21.74
N GLU A 206 -8.06 22.25 21.56
CA GLU A 206 -7.64 20.85 21.60
C GLU A 206 -7.14 20.36 20.22
N THR A 207 -7.30 21.19 19.17
CA THR A 207 -6.80 20.88 17.83
C THR A 207 -5.28 21.09 17.78
N LEU A 208 -4.56 19.99 17.68
CA LEU A 208 -3.11 19.97 17.62
C LEU A 208 -2.67 19.62 16.20
N LEU A 209 -1.68 20.35 15.69
CA LEU A 209 -1.02 20.07 14.43
C LEU A 209 0.27 19.29 14.72
N ARG A 210 0.44 18.18 14.02
CA ARG A 210 1.66 17.38 13.99
C ARG A 210 2.39 17.64 12.68
N LEU A 211 3.67 18.01 12.78
CA LEU A 211 4.62 17.98 11.68
C LEU A 211 5.51 16.76 11.86
N SER A 212 5.64 16.00 10.79
CA SER A 212 6.41 14.76 10.76
C SER A 212 7.35 14.76 9.56
N VAL A 213 8.49 14.11 9.73
CA VAL A 213 9.50 13.93 8.69
C VAL A 213 10.09 12.53 8.77
N ARG A 214 10.20 11.85 7.64
CA ARG A 214 10.80 10.51 7.52
C ARG A 214 11.97 10.53 6.56
N ASN A 215 13.03 9.81 6.92
CA ASN A 215 14.16 9.56 6.03
C ASN A 215 13.94 8.24 5.29
N ASP A 216 13.41 8.29 4.07
CA ASP A 216 13.30 7.16 3.15
C ASP A 216 14.60 6.95 2.32
N GLY A 217 15.62 7.80 2.53
CA GLY A 217 16.95 7.70 1.95
C GLY A 217 17.84 6.65 2.63
N ALA A 218 19.00 6.38 2.01
CA ALA A 218 19.95 5.36 2.48
C ALA A 218 20.95 5.87 3.54
N GLU A 219 21.05 7.18 3.74
CA GLU A 219 22.06 7.81 4.61
C GLU A 219 21.39 8.65 5.72
N PRO A 220 22.00 8.80 6.92
CA PRO A 220 21.48 9.68 7.96
C PRO A 220 21.47 11.15 7.53
N VAL A 221 20.39 11.87 7.84
CA VAL A 221 20.20 13.28 7.48
C VAL A 221 19.99 14.14 8.72
N GLU A 222 20.35 15.43 8.65
CA GLU A 222 19.78 16.44 9.53
C GLU A 222 18.52 17.01 8.86
N PRO A 223 17.31 16.86 9.45
CA PRO A 223 16.08 17.33 8.82
C PRO A 223 16.09 18.81 8.48
N GLY A 224 16.61 19.68 9.36
CA GLY A 224 16.73 21.13 9.12
C GLY A 224 15.38 21.85 9.10
N LEU A 225 14.66 21.84 10.22
CA LEU A 225 13.30 22.40 10.38
C LEU A 225 13.26 23.94 10.23
N GLU A 226 14.35 24.60 10.58
CA GLU A 226 14.52 26.05 10.47
C GLU A 226 14.63 26.56 9.02
N ALA A 227 14.91 25.68 8.06
CA ALA A 227 14.94 25.98 6.62
C ALA A 227 13.54 25.90 5.98
N GLY A 228 12.49 26.37 6.68
CA GLY A 228 11.12 26.33 6.21
C GLY A 228 10.22 27.36 6.88
N THR A 229 9.11 27.65 6.21
CA THR A 229 8.19 28.76 6.53
C THR A 229 6.76 28.26 6.61
N TRP A 230 5.97 28.85 7.51
CA TRP A 230 4.58 28.48 7.70
C TRP A 230 3.62 29.43 6.98
N THR A 231 2.59 28.87 6.35
CA THR A 231 1.47 29.63 5.79
C THR A 231 0.12 29.04 6.21
N VAL A 232 -0.88 29.91 6.30
CA VAL A 232 -2.29 29.56 6.51
C VAL A 232 -3.13 30.27 5.47
N ASN A 233 -3.89 29.51 4.67
CA ASN A 233 -4.65 30.01 3.52
C ASN A 233 -3.78 30.86 2.56
N GLY A 234 -2.53 30.42 2.34
CA GLY A 234 -1.55 31.11 1.49
C GLY A 234 -0.99 32.43 2.07
N GLN A 235 -1.32 32.79 3.30
CA GLN A 235 -0.72 33.95 3.99
C GLN A 235 0.35 33.49 4.98
N PRO A 236 1.48 34.21 5.15
CA PRO A 236 2.48 33.88 6.17
C PRO A 236 1.89 33.78 7.57
N ALA A 237 2.35 32.81 8.36
CA ALA A 237 1.83 32.52 9.69
C ALA A 237 2.92 32.58 10.79
N PRO A 238 3.41 33.78 11.18
CA PRO A 238 4.45 33.95 12.21
C PRO A 238 4.14 33.31 13.56
N ALA A 239 2.86 33.13 13.89
CA ALA A 239 2.44 32.39 15.08
C ALA A 239 2.87 30.91 15.02
N LEU A 240 2.84 30.28 13.84
CA LEU A 240 3.31 28.91 13.66
C LEU A 240 4.83 28.83 13.57
N ASP A 241 5.49 29.79 12.91
CA ASP A 241 6.96 29.91 12.92
C ASP A 241 7.50 29.95 14.36
N LEU A 242 6.86 30.73 15.25
CA LEU A 242 7.19 30.76 16.67
C LEU A 242 6.81 29.46 17.40
N THR A 243 5.65 28.88 17.13
CA THR A 243 5.15 27.70 17.85
C THR A 243 5.93 26.41 17.53
N PHE A 244 6.40 26.25 16.30
CA PHE A 244 7.23 25.10 15.88
C PHE A 244 8.74 25.41 15.95
N GLY A 245 9.14 26.66 15.77
CA GLY A 245 10.51 27.13 15.98
C GLY A 245 10.97 26.96 17.44
N ASN A 246 10.06 27.11 18.41
CA ASN A 246 10.38 27.02 19.84
C ASN A 246 10.03 25.67 20.50
N GLY A 247 10.68 25.43 21.64
CA GLY A 247 10.44 24.29 22.53
C GLY A 247 11.47 23.18 22.39
N LEU A 248 11.41 22.22 23.33
CA LEU A 248 12.25 21.03 23.29
C LEU A 248 11.93 20.20 22.03
N ARG A 249 13.00 19.71 21.40
CA ARG A 249 12.99 18.74 20.31
C ARG A 249 13.70 17.50 20.81
N ASP A 250 13.27 16.32 20.37
CA ASP A 250 14.04 15.11 20.54
C ASP A 250 15.27 15.09 19.60
N ASN A 251 16.19 14.15 19.83
CA ASN A 251 17.44 14.08 19.08
C ASN A 251 17.27 13.73 17.59
N SER A 252 16.13 13.15 17.17
CA SER A 252 15.92 12.77 15.76
C SER A 252 15.79 13.99 14.84
N TRP A 253 15.47 15.16 15.40
CA TRP A 253 15.48 16.45 14.69
C TRP A 253 16.89 16.99 14.40
N SER A 254 17.94 16.46 15.03
CA SER A 254 19.34 16.79 14.72
C SER A 254 20.04 15.70 13.91
N ARG A 255 19.53 14.46 13.94
CA ARG A 255 20.02 13.36 13.11
C ARG A 255 18.94 12.28 12.99
N LEU A 256 18.41 12.11 11.78
CA LEU A 256 17.37 11.15 11.43
C LEU A 256 17.99 10.01 10.61
N MET A 257 18.03 8.80 11.15
CA MET A 257 18.60 7.64 10.46
C MET A 257 17.65 7.11 9.36
N PRO A 258 18.14 6.33 8.39
CA PRO A 258 17.30 5.65 7.40
C PRO A 258 16.15 4.87 8.03
N GLY A 259 14.94 5.07 7.52
CA GLY A 259 13.69 4.49 8.03
C GLY A 259 13.10 5.17 9.28
N GLU A 260 13.84 6.04 9.97
CA GLU A 260 13.33 6.75 11.14
C GLU A 260 12.38 7.89 10.77
N THR A 261 11.43 8.16 11.66
CA THR A 261 10.50 9.29 11.59
C THR A 261 10.66 10.19 12.81
N ALA A 262 10.97 11.46 12.60
CA ALA A 262 10.83 12.49 13.61
C ALA A 262 9.40 13.06 13.58
N SER A 263 8.89 13.49 14.73
CA SER A 263 7.58 14.14 14.82
C SER A 263 7.57 15.18 15.91
N MET A 264 6.86 16.28 15.69
CA MET A 264 6.52 17.22 16.75
C MET A 264 5.08 17.69 16.62
N GLN A 265 4.44 17.92 17.75
CA GLN A 265 3.03 18.30 17.83
C GLN A 265 2.88 19.57 18.68
N ARG A 266 2.01 20.47 18.24
CA ARG A 266 1.77 21.79 18.85
C ARG A 266 0.30 22.20 18.68
N SER A 267 -0.21 23.07 19.56
CA SER A 267 -1.53 23.68 19.37
C SER A 267 -1.48 24.73 18.26
N ILE A 268 -2.56 24.82 17.49
CA ILE A 268 -2.73 25.80 16.40
C ILE A 268 -3.93 26.73 16.60
N GLU A 269 -4.49 26.79 17.82
CA GLU A 269 -5.64 27.67 18.11
C GLU A 269 -5.42 29.11 17.63
N SER A 270 -4.19 29.63 17.77
CA SER A 270 -3.81 30.99 17.40
C SER A 270 -4.06 31.36 15.93
N VAL A 271 -4.18 30.39 15.03
CA VAL A 271 -4.53 30.62 13.61
C VAL A 271 -5.98 30.25 13.27
N LEU A 272 -6.72 29.57 14.16
CA LEU A 272 -8.10 29.11 13.95
C LEU A 272 -9.12 30.14 14.45
N ALA A 273 -9.06 31.36 13.90
CA ALA A 273 -9.80 32.51 14.39
C ALA A 273 -11.34 32.45 14.23
N ALA A 274 -11.87 31.67 13.28
CA ALA A 274 -13.30 31.65 12.95
C ALA A 274 -13.73 30.29 12.33
N PRO A 275 -15.04 29.98 12.25
CA PRO A 275 -15.52 28.87 11.42
C PRO A 275 -15.09 29.06 9.96
N GLY A 276 -14.61 28.00 9.32
CA GLY A 276 -14.13 28.06 7.94
C GLY A 276 -13.23 26.89 7.56
N VAL A 277 -12.80 26.88 6.30
CA VAL A 277 -11.75 25.98 5.83
C VAL A 277 -10.40 26.64 6.06
N TYR A 278 -9.46 25.88 6.61
CA TYR A 278 -8.08 26.27 6.77
C TYR A 278 -7.18 25.28 6.03
N GLU A 279 -6.30 25.82 5.20
CA GLU A 279 -5.18 25.11 4.60
C GLU A 279 -3.91 25.59 5.30
N VAL A 280 -3.28 24.70 6.06
CA VAL A 280 -2.02 24.98 6.75
C VAL A 280 -0.91 24.30 5.98
N ARG A 281 0.14 25.05 5.60
CA ARG A 281 1.31 24.50 4.89
C ARG A 281 2.60 24.89 5.60
N TYR A 282 3.55 23.97 5.58
CA TYR A 282 4.95 24.20 5.90
C TYR A 282 5.76 23.97 4.62
N THR A 283 6.47 25.00 4.15
CA THR A 283 7.21 24.97 2.88
C THR A 283 8.68 25.30 3.12
N ARG A 284 9.55 24.42 2.62
CA ARG A 284 11.01 24.51 2.75
C ARG A 284 11.66 25.34 1.65
N GLU A 285 12.89 25.77 1.90
CA GLU A 285 13.72 26.49 0.91
C GLU A 285 14.02 25.67 -0.36
N ASP A 286 14.08 24.34 -0.26
CA ASP A 286 14.27 23.42 -1.39
C ASP A 286 12.98 23.17 -2.19
N GLY A 287 11.87 23.79 -1.79
CA GLY A 287 10.54 23.63 -2.39
C GLY A 287 9.72 22.48 -1.81
N THR A 288 10.27 21.64 -0.94
CA THR A 288 9.54 20.55 -0.29
C THR A 288 8.48 21.11 0.66
N ASP A 289 7.24 20.66 0.52
CA ASP A 289 6.13 21.21 1.28
C ASP A 289 5.15 20.14 1.79
N ALA A 290 4.76 20.33 3.04
CA ALA A 290 3.79 19.54 3.77
C ALA A 290 2.54 20.38 4.00
N GLY A 291 1.36 19.85 3.63
CA GLY A 291 0.08 20.55 3.74
C GLY A 291 -0.96 19.72 4.48
N VAL A 292 -1.83 20.39 5.24
CA VAL A 292 -3.07 19.78 5.76
C VAL A 292 -4.25 20.75 5.63
N ARG A 293 -5.41 20.18 5.30
CA ARG A 293 -6.67 20.92 5.21
C ARG A 293 -7.64 20.47 6.28
N LEU A 294 -8.10 21.43 7.09
CA LEU A 294 -9.05 21.23 8.18
C LEU A 294 -10.26 22.16 8.03
N THR A 295 -11.39 21.83 8.66
CA THR A 295 -12.65 22.57 8.53
C THR A 295 -13.23 22.87 9.90
N VAL A 296 -13.01 24.09 10.40
CA VAL A 296 -13.55 24.54 11.67
C VAL A 296 -15.04 24.82 11.52
N ARG A 297 -15.86 24.13 12.29
CA ARG A 297 -17.32 24.26 12.32
C ARG A 297 -17.76 25.30 13.36
N PRO A 298 -18.94 25.92 13.23
CA PRO A 298 -19.59 26.58 14.36
C PRO A 298 -19.70 25.62 15.57
N GLY A 299 -19.66 26.19 16.76
CA GLY A 299 -19.97 25.47 18.02
C GLY A 299 -21.46 25.44 18.31
#